data_AF-A0A8S9DQJ9-F1
#
_entry.id   AF-A0A8S9DQJ9-F1
#
_cell.length_a   1.000
_cell.length_b   1.000
_cell.length_c   1.000
_cell.angle_alpha   90.00
_cell.angle_beta   90.00
_cell.angle_gamma   90.00
#
_symmetry.space_group_name_H-M   'P 1'
#
loop_
_entity.id
_entity.type
_entity.pdbx_description
1 polymer ?
#
loop_
_entity_poly.entity_id
_entity_poly.type
_entity_poly.pdbx_seq_one_letter_code
_entity_poly.pdbx_strand_id
1 'polypeptide(L)'
;MPSECVRCLEPFDLHLNIDFDEVFAYKTSSFTESGLYVPEDGNIDLSPVIREYMMLDNPMKPICKPDCQGLCTVCGEDLNLGACEHEARIQFD
;
A
#
# COMPACT_ATOMS: atom_id res chain seq x y z
N MET A 1 -8.13 0.66 -0.31
CA MET A 1 -7.81 1.95 0.36
C MET A 1 -7.57 2.97 -0.74
N PRO A 2 -8.16 4.18 -0.68
CA PRO A 2 -7.92 5.18 -1.72
C PRO A 2 -6.44 5.53 -1.75
N SER A 3 -5.84 5.40 -2.93
CA SER A 3 -4.44 5.73 -3.20
C SER A 3 -4.37 6.47 -4.53
N GLU A 4 -3.22 7.07 -4.81
CA GLU A 4 -2.94 7.77 -6.06
C GLU A 4 -1.79 7.08 -6.77
N CYS A 5 -1.95 6.81 -8.07
CA CYS A 5 -0.93 6.15 -8.85
C CYS A 5 0.28 7.07 -9.04
N VAL A 6 1.48 6.63 -8.66
CA VAL A 6 2.69 7.46 -8.82
C VAL A 6 3.11 7.66 -10.29
N ARG A 7 2.47 6.97 -11.24
CA ARG A 7 2.75 7.09 -12.67
C ARG A 7 1.78 8.01 -13.40
N CYS A 8 0.47 7.81 -13.24
CA CYS A 8 -0.57 8.58 -13.95
C CYS A 8 -1.34 9.56 -13.06
N LEU A 9 -1.10 9.55 -11.75
CA LEU A 9 -1.83 10.35 -10.75
C LEU A 9 -3.34 10.07 -10.66
N GLU A 10 -3.84 9.02 -11.32
CA GLU A 10 -5.23 8.62 -11.14
C GLU A 10 -5.46 8.00 -9.75
N PRO A 11 -6.57 8.35 -9.09
CA PRO A 11 -6.98 7.70 -7.85
C PRO A 11 -7.41 6.26 -8.16
N PHE A 12 -7.04 5.33 -7.28
CA PHE A 12 -7.44 3.93 -7.40
C PHE A 12 -7.56 3.23 -6.04
N ASP A 13 -8.25 2.10 -6.03
CA ASP A 13 -8.36 1.25 -4.85
C ASP A 13 -7.15 0.33 -4.72
N LEU A 14 -6.26 0.70 -3.80
CA LEU A 14 -5.14 -0.15 -3.42
C LEU A 14 -5.64 -1.32 -2.57
N HIS A 15 -5.39 -2.53 -3.05
CA HIS A 15 -5.64 -3.78 -2.34
C HIS A 15 -4.34 -4.26 -1.70
N LEU A 16 -4.33 -4.37 -0.37
CA LEU A 16 -3.22 -4.91 0.40
C LEU A 16 -3.60 -6.32 0.86
N ASN A 17 -2.69 -7.27 0.68
CA ASN A 17 -2.76 -8.58 1.30
C ASN A 17 -1.71 -8.58 2.40
N ILE A 18 -2.17 -8.62 3.64
CA ILE A 18 -1.33 -8.43 4.84
C ILE A 18 -1.42 -9.70 5.65
N ASP A 19 -0.26 -10.29 5.91
CA ASP A 19 -0.10 -11.43 6.80
C ASP A 19 0.54 -10.94 8.11
N PHE A 20 -0.09 -11.21 9.25
CA PHE A 20 0.44 -10.80 10.55
C PHE A 20 0.14 -11.86 11.61
N ASP A 21 1.07 -11.98 12.56
CA ASP A 21 0.98 -12.90 13.69
C ASP A 21 1.47 -12.17 14.95
N GLU A 22 0.62 -12.07 15.97
CA GLU A 22 0.94 -11.38 17.23
C GLU A 22 0.66 -12.24 18.47
N VAL A 23 1.50 -12.08 19.49
CA VAL A 23 1.37 -12.79 20.78
C VAL A 23 0.94 -11.82 21.88
N PHE A 24 -0.25 -12.07 22.43
CA PHE A 24 -0.80 -11.34 23.57
C PHE A 24 -0.57 -12.12 24.86
N ALA A 25 0.02 -11.48 25.87
CA ALA A 25 0.28 -12.10 27.17
C ALA A 25 -0.74 -11.69 28.24
N TYR A 26 -0.90 -12.52 29.27
CA TYR A 26 -1.60 -12.11 30.48
C TYR A 26 -0.68 -11.26 31.35
N LYS A 27 -1.22 -10.22 32.00
CA LYS A 27 -0.46 -9.26 32.86
C LYS A 27 0.27 -9.90 34.06
N THR A 28 0.10 -11.20 34.30
CA THR A 28 0.76 -11.97 35.37
C THR A 28 2.13 -12.52 34.97
N SER A 29 2.46 -12.55 33.68
CA SER A 29 3.77 -12.96 33.18
C SER A 29 4.62 -11.72 32.87
N SER A 30 5.89 -11.74 33.31
CA SER A 30 6.88 -10.70 33.05
C SER A 30 6.93 -10.34 31.56
N PHE A 31 6.59 -9.09 31.26
CA PHE A 31 6.73 -8.34 30.00
C PHE A 31 7.01 -9.12 28.71
N THR A 32 6.06 -9.11 27.76
CA THR A 32 6.37 -9.37 26.34
C THR A 32 7.11 -8.17 25.76
N GLU A 33 8.08 -8.41 24.85
CA GLU A 33 8.78 -7.33 24.14
C GLU A 33 7.83 -6.45 23.32
N SER A 34 6.71 -7.01 22.85
CA SER A 34 5.68 -6.29 22.09
C SER A 34 4.77 -5.39 22.94
N GLY A 35 4.74 -5.58 24.27
CA GLY A 35 3.83 -4.85 25.15
C GLY A 35 2.35 -5.14 24.92
N LEU A 36 2.01 -6.18 24.15
CA LEU A 36 0.63 -6.59 23.88
C LEU A 36 0.11 -7.49 25.01
N TYR A 37 -0.98 -7.06 25.64
CA TYR A 37 -1.62 -7.78 26.74
C TYR A 37 -3.07 -8.10 26.45
N VAL A 38 -3.53 -9.23 26.96
CA VAL A 38 -4.95 -9.59 26.96
C VAL A 38 -5.70 -8.64 27.92
N PRO A 39 -6.72 -7.91 27.45
CA PRO A 39 -7.55 -7.05 28.30
C PRO A 39 -8.32 -7.84 29.37
N GLU A 40 -8.73 -7.18 30.45
CA GLU A 40 -9.39 -7.85 31.58
C GLU A 40 -10.76 -8.42 31.23
N ASP A 41 -11.45 -7.82 30.27
CA ASP A 41 -12.72 -8.31 29.71
C ASP A 41 -12.53 -9.39 28.64
N GLY A 42 -11.28 -9.73 28.30
CA GLY A 42 -10.92 -10.73 27.31
C GLY A 42 -11.11 -10.30 25.85
N ASN A 43 -11.54 -9.06 25.58
CA ASN A 43 -11.77 -8.58 24.21
C ASN A 43 -10.55 -7.84 23.68
N ILE A 44 -9.82 -8.46 22.76
CA ILE A 44 -8.68 -7.81 22.10
C ILE A 44 -9.17 -6.94 20.95
N ASP A 45 -8.89 -5.64 21.00
CA ASP A 45 -9.04 -4.74 19.86
C ASP A 45 -7.84 -4.90 18.91
N LEU A 46 -8.07 -5.51 17.76
CA LEU A 46 -7.03 -5.72 16.72
C LEU A 46 -6.83 -4.48 15.84
N SER A 47 -7.66 -3.45 15.94
CA SER A 47 -7.58 -2.25 15.10
C SER A 47 -6.20 -1.57 15.13
N PRO A 48 -5.51 -1.45 16.29
CA PRO A 48 -4.17 -0.89 16.34
C PRO A 48 -3.13 -1.74 15.61
N VAL A 49 -3.14 -3.06 15.84
CA VAL A 49 -2.22 -4.02 15.21
C VAL A 49 -2.41 -4.01 13.70
N ILE A 50 -3.65 -4.16 13.23
CA ILE A 50 -3.96 -4.15 11.80
C ILE A 50 -3.50 -2.84 11.15
N ARG A 51 -3.70 -1.69 11.81
CA ARG A 51 -3.25 -0.39 11.29
C ARG A 51 -1.73 -0.32 11.14
N GLU A 52 -0.98 -0.85 12.09
CA GLU A 52 0.48 -0.88 12.03
C GLU A 52 0.97 -1.72 10.85
N TYR A 53 0.47 -2.95 10.72
CA TYR A 53 0.80 -3.80 9.58
C TYR A 53 0.36 -3.20 8.23
N MET A 54 -0.82 -2.56 8.18
CA MET A 54 -1.26 -1.82 6.99
C MET A 54 -0.29 -0.69 6.60
N MET A 55 0.32 -0.02 7.57
CA MET A 55 1.32 1.01 7.29
C MET A 55 2.62 0.41 6.78
N LEU A 56 3.05 -0.73 7.33
CA LEU A 56 4.27 -1.43 6.92
C LEU A 56 4.17 -2.01 5.50
N ASP A 57 3.02 -2.59 5.15
CA ASP A 57 2.79 -3.22 3.85
C ASP A 57 2.35 -2.24 2.76
N ASN A 58 2.19 -0.97 3.10
CA ASN A 58 1.86 0.04 2.11
C ASN A 58 3.04 0.24 1.13
N PRO A 59 2.84 0.03 -0.19
CA PRO A 59 3.90 0.14 -1.17
C PRO A 59 4.42 1.57 -1.25
N MET A 60 5.75 1.73 -1.34
CA MET A 60 6.37 3.05 -1.53
C MET A 60 6.01 3.69 -2.88
N LYS A 61 5.65 2.88 -3.88
CA LYS A 61 5.32 3.32 -5.25
C LYS A 61 4.03 2.65 -5.72
N PRO A 62 2.86 3.07 -5.21
CA PRO A 62 1.57 2.52 -5.62
C PRO A 62 1.33 2.78 -7.12
N ILE A 63 0.96 1.73 -7.85
CA ILE A 63 0.58 1.82 -9.26
C ILE A 63 -0.83 1.27 -9.43
N CYS A 64 -1.68 1.93 -10.23
CA CYS A 64 -3.07 1.54 -10.41
C CYS A 64 -3.25 0.21 -11.15
N LYS A 65 -2.27 -0.16 -11.98
CA LYS A 65 -2.18 -1.44 -12.70
C LYS A 65 -0.72 -1.73 -13.10
N PRO A 66 -0.33 -3.00 -13.31
CA PRO A 66 1.06 -3.38 -13.62
C PRO A 66 1.62 -2.69 -14.88
N ASP A 67 0.78 -2.46 -15.87
CA ASP A 67 1.10 -1.90 -17.18
C ASP A 67 0.73 -0.40 -17.32
N CYS A 68 0.56 0.32 -16.20
CA CYS A 68 0.29 1.76 -16.23
C CYS A 68 1.39 2.51 -16.98
N GLN A 69 1.02 3.20 -18.06
CA GLN A 69 1.94 3.92 -18.95
C GLN A 69 2.38 5.28 -18.37
N GLY A 70 1.58 5.83 -17.46
CA GLY A 70 1.89 7.06 -16.73
C GLY A 70 1.70 8.33 -17.54
N LEU A 71 2.17 9.44 -17.00
CA LEU A 71 2.13 10.73 -17.68
C LEU A 71 3.32 10.90 -18.63
N CYS A 72 3.10 11.61 -19.73
CA CYS A 72 4.19 12.10 -20.56
C CYS A 72 5.08 13.06 -19.75
N THR A 73 6.40 12.83 -19.75
CA THR A 73 7.36 13.66 -19.01
C THR A 73 7.55 15.07 -19.61
N VAL A 74 7.02 15.31 -20.82
CA VAL A 74 7.11 16.59 -21.53
C VAL A 74 5.81 17.39 -21.39
N CYS A 75 4.66 16.80 -21.74
CA CYS A 75 3.38 17.51 -21.77
C CYS A 75 2.42 17.16 -20.61
N GLY A 76 2.70 16.11 -19.83
CA GLY A 76 1.86 15.69 -18.70
C GLY A 76 0.57 14.96 -19.07
N GLU A 77 0.36 14.63 -20.35
CA GLU A 77 -0.83 13.89 -20.79
C GLU A 77 -0.77 12.41 -20.37
N ASP A 78 -1.92 11.84 -20.00
CA ASP A 78 -2.00 10.45 -19.54
C ASP A 78 -1.89 9.48 -20.72
N LEU A 79 -0.77 8.77 -20.78
CA LEU A 79 -0.46 7.83 -21.85
C LEU A 79 -1.38 6.61 -21.83
N ASN A 80 -2.09 6.34 -20.71
CA ASN A 80 -3.11 5.29 -20.65
C ASN A 80 -4.35 5.62 -21.50
N LEU A 81 -4.59 6.90 -21.83
CA LEU A 81 -5.71 7.35 -22.66
C LEU A 81 -5.34 7.43 -24.14
N GLY A 82 -4.05 7.60 -24.45
CA GLY A 82 -3.53 7.61 -25.81
C GLY A 82 -2.11 8.15 -25.92
N ALA A 83 -1.51 7.92 -27.08
CA ALA A 83 -0.20 8.46 -27.43
C ALA A 83 -0.23 9.98 -27.60
N CYS A 84 0.86 10.65 -27.22
CA CYS A 84 1.11 12.06 -27.55
C CYS A 84 2.28 12.18 -28.55
N GLU A 85 2.50 13.38 -29.10
CA GLU A 85 3.59 13.65 -30.07
C GLU A 85 5.02 13.44 -29.52
N HIS A 86 5.17 13.39 -28.19
CA HIS A 86 6.44 13.16 -27.50
C HIS A 86 6.74 11.69 -27.22
N GLU A 87 5.83 10.77 -27.58
CA GLU A 87 6.07 9.33 -27.40
C GLU A 87 7.04 8.83 -28.47
N ALA A 88 8.33 8.78 -28.12
CA ALA A 88 9.35 8.19 -28.98
C ALA A 88 9.13 6.68 -29.08
N ARG A 89 8.53 6.22 -30.19
CA ARG A 89 8.54 4.80 -30.55
C ARG A 89 9.97 4.39 -30.87
N ILE A 90 10.63 3.70 -29.94
CA ILE A 90 11.90 3.05 -30.24
C ILE A 90 11.59 1.94 -31.26
N GLN A 91 11.88 2.21 -32.53
CA GLN A 91 11.89 1.19 -33.58
C GLN A 91 13.17 0.39 -33.40
N PHE A 92 13.03 -0.87 -33.00
CA PHE A 92 14.12 -1.83 -33.08
C PHE A 92 14.05 -2.45 -34.48
N ASP A 93 14.93 -1.97 -35.35
CA ASP A 93 15.26 -2.60 -36.63
C ASP A 93 16.14 -3.85 -36.42
#